data_AF-A0A848I337-F1
#
_entry.id   AF-A0A848I337-F1
#
_cell.length_a   1.000
_cell.length_b   1.000
_cell.length_c   1.000
_cell.angle_alpha   90.00
_cell.angle_beta   90.00
_cell.angle_gamma   90.00
#
_symmetry.space_group_name_H-M   'P 1'
#
loop_
_entity.id
_entity.type
_entity.pdbx_description
1 polymer ?
#
loop_
_entity_poly.entity_id
_entity_poly.type
_entity_poly.pdbx_seq_one_letter_code
_entity_poly.pdbx_strand_id
1 'polypeptide(L)'
;MANNEYTLSHQDVVKAVIIHQNIHEGFWTLNINFNVAATHGPQVPDPCLAVTIKGIGIMRASPTDPLAIDAALVNPPVPERIEGAVQIAAAVNGTHEGGMQFCRDVYRNVAVQSAVRAPTKPS
;
A
#
# COMPACT_ATOMS: atom_id res chain seq x y z
N MET A 1 26.26 13.94 7.44
CA MET A 1 25.24 14.11 6.38
C MET A 1 24.62 15.48 6.61
N ALA A 2 24.47 16.30 5.57
CA ALA A 2 23.88 17.62 5.72
C ALA A 2 22.39 17.48 6.07
N ASN A 3 21.88 18.27 7.02
CA ASN A 3 20.50 18.19 7.53
C ASN A 3 19.40 18.59 6.51
N ASN A 4 19.73 18.72 5.22
CA ASN A 4 18.84 19.23 4.16
C ASN A 4 18.71 18.25 2.98
N GLU A 5 19.08 16.98 3.15
CA GLU A 5 19.00 15.96 2.11
C GLU A 5 18.21 14.74 2.60
N TYR A 6 17.28 14.27 1.77
CA TYR A 6 16.54 13.03 1.98
C TYR A 6 16.76 12.11 0.78
N THR A 7 17.14 10.86 1.06
CA THR A 7 17.27 9.81 0.05
C THR A 7 16.13 8.82 0.19
N LEU A 8 15.46 8.50 -0.92
CA LEU A 8 14.37 7.53 -0.97
C LEU A 8 14.85 6.24 -1.64
N SER A 9 14.36 5.10 -1.16
CA SER A 9 14.55 3.84 -1.87
C SER A 9 13.70 3.80 -3.14
N HIS A 10 13.98 2.85 -4.05
CA HIS A 10 13.13 2.57 -5.21
C HIS A 10 11.66 2.42 -4.81
N GLN A 11 11.39 1.62 -3.77
CA GLN A 11 10.03 1.34 -3.32
C GLN A 11 9.36 2.60 -2.77
N ASP A 12 10.09 3.45 -2.07
CA ASP A 12 9.52 4.67 -1.48
C ASP A 12 9.14 5.68 -2.57
N VAL A 13 9.95 5.81 -3.63
CA VAL A 13 9.61 6.63 -4.79
C VAL A 13 8.34 6.10 -5.47
N VAL A 14 8.25 4.79 -5.69
CA VAL A 14 7.05 4.17 -6.29
C VAL A 14 5.80 4.42 -5.41
N LYS A 15 5.90 4.17 -4.11
CA LYS A 15 4.80 4.41 -3.15
C LYS A 15 4.36 5.87 -3.14
N ALA A 16 5.32 6.81 -3.12
CA ALA A 16 5.04 8.23 -3.14
C ALA A 16 4.26 8.62 -4.42
N VAL A 17 4.65 8.10 -5.58
CA VAL A 17 3.95 8.36 -6.84
C VAL A 17 2.55 7.73 -6.86
N ILE A 18 2.39 6.50 -6.35
CA ILE A 18 1.08 5.83 -6.23
C ILE A 18 0.10 6.69 -5.41
N ILE A 19 0.54 7.15 -4.24
CA ILE A 19 -0.28 7.98 -3.34
C ILE A 19 -0.57 9.33 -3.99
N HIS A 20 0.45 9.99 -4.53
CA HIS A 20 0.31 11.31 -5.15
C HIS A 20 -0.65 11.30 -6.34
N GLN A 21 -0.63 10.24 -7.15
CA GLN A 21 -1.52 10.08 -8.31
C GLN A 21 -2.87 9.45 -7.95
N ASN A 22 -3.11 9.19 -6.67
CA ASN A 22 -4.33 8.55 -6.16
C ASN A 22 -4.67 7.23 -6.89
N ILE A 23 -3.67 6.38 -7.08
CA ILE A 23 -3.83 5.07 -7.71
C ILE A 23 -4.16 4.05 -6.63
N HIS A 24 -5.20 3.25 -6.83
CA HIS A 24 -5.72 2.31 -5.82
C HIS A 24 -5.54 0.83 -6.20
N GLU A 25 -5.12 0.54 -7.43
CA GLU A 25 -5.12 -0.81 -7.96
C GLU A 25 -3.91 -1.13 -8.85
N GLY A 26 -3.63 -2.42 -8.95
CA GLY A 26 -2.58 -2.97 -9.78
C GLY A 26 -1.19 -2.89 -9.17
N PHE A 27 -0.25 -3.48 -9.91
CA PHE A 27 1.15 -3.60 -9.55
C PHE A 27 1.97 -2.60 -10.35
N TRP A 28 2.81 -1.83 -9.67
CA TRP A 28 3.55 -0.72 -10.28
C TRP A 28 5.03 -0.76 -9.92
N THR A 29 5.88 -0.41 -10.88
CA THR A 29 7.34 -0.34 -10.70
C THR A 29 7.88 1.00 -11.19
N LEU A 30 9.06 1.39 -10.73
CA LEU A 30 9.72 2.64 -11.15
C LEU A 30 10.08 2.58 -12.63
N ASN A 31 9.76 3.63 -13.36
CA ASN A 31 10.21 3.84 -14.72
C ASN A 31 11.13 5.06 -14.79
N ILE A 32 12.33 4.89 -15.35
CA ILE A 32 13.27 5.99 -15.59
C ILE A 32 13.61 6.02 -17.07
N ASN A 33 13.26 7.12 -17.72
CA ASN A 33 13.58 7.33 -19.13
C ASN A 33 14.92 8.04 -19.25
N PHE A 34 15.90 7.35 -19.83
CA PHE A 34 17.21 7.92 -20.12
C PHE A 34 17.31 8.40 -21.57
N ASN A 35 18.10 9.44 -21.78
CA ASN A 35 18.62 9.84 -23.08
C ASN A 35 20.11 9.66 -23.09
N VAL A 36 20.63 9.02 -24.13
CA VAL A 36 22.06 8.81 -24.31
C VAL A 36 22.47 9.52 -25.60
N ALA A 37 23.47 10.38 -25.51
CA ALA A 37 24.00 11.11 -26.65
C ALA A 37 25.54 11.07 -26.65
N ALA A 38 26.12 10.85 -27.82
CA ALA A 38 27.54 11.12 -28.02
C ALA A 38 27.75 12.63 -28.11
N THR A 39 28.74 13.14 -27.40
CA THR A 39 29.10 14.57 -27.36
C THR A 39 30.61 14.74 -27.41
N HIS A 40 31.09 15.98 -27.46
CA HIS A 40 32.47 16.32 -27.15
C HIS A 40 32.55 16.96 -25.77
N GLY A 41 33.71 16.88 -25.13
CA GLY A 41 33.95 17.56 -23.85
C GLY A 41 33.87 19.08 -23.99
N PRO A 42 33.40 19.82 -22.96
CA PRO A 42 33.21 21.26 -23.03
C PRO A 42 34.52 22.06 -23.18
N GLN A 43 35.68 21.45 -22.88
CA GLN A 43 36.99 22.11 -22.99
C GLN A 43 37.99 21.41 -23.91
N VAL A 44 37.74 20.16 -24.29
CA VAL A 44 38.64 19.35 -25.14
C VAL A 44 37.76 18.51 -26.05
N PRO A 45 38.08 18.35 -27.35
CA PRO A 45 37.25 17.61 -28.31
C PRO A 45 37.18 16.09 -28.07
N ASP A 46 37.61 15.62 -26.90
CA ASP A 46 37.57 14.22 -26.52
C ASP A 46 36.13 13.68 -26.63
N PRO A 47 35.95 12.49 -27.23
CA PRO A 47 34.65 11.88 -27.36
C PRO A 47 34.07 11.59 -25.97
N CYS A 48 32.84 12.03 -25.76
CA CYS A 48 32.12 11.94 -24.50
C CYS A 48 30.77 11.25 -24.70
N LEU A 49 30.27 10.63 -23.63
CA LEU A 49 28.92 10.11 -23.57
C LEU A 49 28.14 10.92 -22.53
N ALA A 50 27.08 11.59 -22.97
CA ALA A 50 26.13 12.27 -22.09
C ALA A 50 24.94 11.36 -21.83
N VAL A 51 24.69 11.06 -20.54
CA VAL A 51 23.51 10.32 -20.08
C VAL A 51 22.64 11.28 -19.28
N THR A 52 21.42 11.52 -19.75
CA THR A 52 20.48 12.45 -19.12
C THR A 52 19.20 11.73 -18.74
N ILE A 53 18.64 12.03 -17.55
CA ILE A 53 17.31 11.56 -17.18
C ILE A 53 16.28 12.49 -17.84
N LYS A 54 15.46 11.93 -18.74
CA LYS A 54 14.36 12.65 -19.40
C LYS A 54 13.10 12.70 -18.54
N GLY A 55 12.88 11.67 -17.72
CA GLY A 55 11.71 11.60 -16.85
C GLY A 55 11.78 10.42 -15.91
N ILE A 56 11.11 10.59 -14.77
CA ILE A 56 10.95 9.58 -13.73
C ILE A 56 9.45 9.42 -13.50
N GLY A 57 8.97 8.18 -13.45
CA GLY A 57 7.57 7.87 -13.20
C GLY A 57 7.40 6.43 -12.76
N ILE A 58 6.20 5.90 -12.93
CA ILE A 58 5.90 4.49 -12.69
C ILE A 58 5.24 3.88 -13.92
N MET A 59 5.35 2.57 -14.07
CA MET A 59 4.64 1.80 -15.09
C MET A 59 3.97 0.59 -14.45
N ARG A 60 2.93 0.06 -15.12
CA ARG A 60 2.32 -1.21 -14.72
C ARG A 60 3.35 -2.33 -14.83
N ALA A 61 3.36 -3.21 -13.85
CA ALA A 61 4.25 -4.35 -13.75
C ALA A 61 3.46 -5.65 -13.55
N SER A 62 4.13 -6.78 -13.79
CA SER A 62 3.59 -8.09 -13.40
C SER A 62 3.55 -8.21 -11.87
N PRO A 63 2.55 -8.86 -11.27
CA PRO A 63 2.59 -9.21 -9.84
C PRO A 63 3.78 -10.10 -9.45
N THR A 64 4.41 -10.76 -10.42
CA THR A 64 5.61 -11.59 -10.21
C THR A 64 6.92 -10.80 -10.28
N ASP A 65 6.87 -9.51 -10.63
CA ASP A 65 8.06 -8.66 -10.66
C ASP A 65 8.50 -8.36 -9.21
N PRO A 66 9.74 -8.68 -8.81
CA PRO A 66 10.22 -8.45 -7.45
C PRO A 66 10.26 -6.96 -7.05
N LEU A 67 10.22 -6.04 -8.02
CA LEU A 67 10.18 -4.60 -7.79
C LEU A 67 8.77 -4.02 -7.87
N ALA A 68 7.77 -4.83 -8.19
CA ALA A 68 6.39 -4.37 -8.23
C ALA A 68 5.86 -4.08 -6.82
N ILE A 69 5.13 -2.96 -6.73
CA ILE A 69 4.42 -2.53 -5.53
C ILE A 69 2.92 -2.59 -5.82
N ASP A 70 2.18 -3.26 -4.93
CA ASP A 70 0.72 -3.32 -4.99
C ASP A 70 0.12 -1.99 -4.51
N ALA A 71 -0.57 -1.29 -5.40
CA ALA A 71 -1.21 -0.02 -5.08
C ALA A 71 -2.36 -0.19 -4.07
N ALA A 72 -3.04 -1.34 -4.04
CA ALA A 72 -4.14 -1.57 -3.10
C ALA A 72 -3.66 -1.65 -1.65
N LEU A 73 -2.42 -2.08 -1.43
CA LEU A 73 -1.80 -2.10 -0.10
C LEU A 73 -1.27 -0.73 0.34
N VAL A 74 -0.81 0.07 -0.62
CA VAL A 74 -0.17 1.37 -0.36
C VAL A 74 -1.19 2.50 -0.25
N ASN A 75 -2.22 2.48 -1.09
CA ASN A 75 -3.26 3.50 -1.16
C ASN A 75 -4.64 2.83 -1.32
N PRO A 76 -5.16 2.18 -0.27
CA PRO A 76 -6.42 1.47 -0.33
C PRO A 76 -7.58 2.41 -0.66
N PRO A 77 -8.59 1.96 -1.42
CA PRO A 77 -9.78 2.76 -1.67
C PRO A 77 -10.52 3.03 -0.36
N VAL A 78 -11.12 4.22 -0.25
CA VAL A 78 -11.97 4.56 0.89
C VAL A 78 -13.15 3.59 0.90
N PRO A 79 -13.42 2.89 2.03
CA PRO A 79 -14.58 2.01 2.12
C PRO A 79 -15.86 2.81 1.85
N GLU A 80 -16.71 2.34 0.95
CA GLU A 80 -18.03 2.94 0.78
C GLU A 80 -18.77 2.90 2.12
N ARG A 81 -19.19 4.07 2.59
CA ARG A 81 -20.00 4.17 3.79
C ARG A 81 -21.37 3.59 3.45
N ILE A 82 -21.65 2.38 3.91
CA ILE A 82 -23.00 1.83 3.85
C ILE A 82 -23.88 2.69 4.76
N GLU A 83 -24.57 3.66 4.19
CA GLU A 83 -25.48 4.58 4.92
C GLU A 83 -26.58 3.83 5.70
N GLY A 84 -26.82 2.55 5.36
CA GLY A 84 -27.75 1.66 6.07
C GLY A 84 -27.24 1.04 7.38
N ALA A 85 -25.94 1.06 7.68
CA ALA A 85 -25.41 0.39 8.88
C ALA A 85 -25.50 1.24 10.16
N VAL A 86 -25.59 2.58 10.04
CA VAL A 86 -25.62 3.50 11.19
C VAL A 86 -27.00 3.53 11.86
N GLN A 87 -28.08 3.16 11.16
CA GLN A 87 -29.42 3.14 11.76
C GLN A 87 -29.66 1.95 12.71
N ILE A 88 -28.85 0.89 12.64
CA ILE A 88 -29.06 -0.31 13.48
C ILE A 88 -28.57 -0.07 14.92
N ALA A 89 -27.56 0.79 15.13
CA ALA A 89 -27.05 1.06 16.48
C ALA A 89 -27.89 2.08 17.27
N ALA A 90 -28.60 2.99 16.59
CA ALA A 90 -29.38 4.04 17.24
C ALA A 90 -30.80 3.61 17.66
N ALA A 91 -31.34 2.52 17.09
CA ALA A 91 -32.69 2.04 17.38
C ALA A 91 -32.77 1.03 18.55
N VAL A 92 -31.64 0.61 19.13
CA VAL A 92 -31.62 -0.37 20.24
C VAL A 92 -31.56 0.35 21.59
N ASN A 93 -32.64 1.03 21.96
CA ASN A 93 -32.92 1.46 23.33
C ASN A 93 -34.39 1.16 23.67
N GLY A 94 -34.63 -0.04 24.22
CA GLY A 94 -35.90 -0.51 24.81
C GLY A 94 -36.94 -0.92 23.76
N THR A 95 -37.54 -2.12 23.76
CA THR A 95 -38.04 -2.91 24.89
C THR A 95 -38.37 -4.34 24.43
N HIS A 96 -38.12 -5.31 25.32
CA HIS A 96 -38.69 -6.67 25.39
C HIS A 96 -38.13 -7.84 24.55
N GLU A 97 -37.41 -8.70 25.29
CA GLU A 97 -37.51 -10.16 25.44
C GLU A 97 -37.51 -11.08 24.20
N GLY A 98 -36.47 -11.93 24.17
CA GLY A 98 -36.61 -13.31 23.72
C GLY A 98 -36.29 -13.59 22.26
N GLY A 99 -35.02 -13.42 21.86
CA GLY A 99 -34.56 -14.02 20.61
C GLY A 99 -33.21 -13.47 20.15
N MET A 100 -32.29 -14.37 19.81
CA MET A 100 -30.98 -14.07 19.18
C MET A 100 -29.82 -13.68 20.11
N GLN A 101 -29.71 -14.33 21.28
CA GLN A 101 -28.46 -14.33 22.06
C GLN A 101 -27.32 -15.10 21.36
N PHE A 102 -27.63 -15.92 20.35
CA PHE A 102 -26.67 -16.86 19.74
C PHE A 102 -25.57 -16.19 18.87
N CYS A 103 -25.79 -14.98 18.37
CA CYS A 103 -24.84 -14.32 17.45
C CYS A 103 -23.81 -13.42 18.16
N ARG A 104 -24.05 -13.01 19.41
CA ARG A 104 -23.09 -12.19 20.18
C ARG A 104 -21.93 -13.00 20.76
N ASP A 105 -22.18 -14.26 21.11
CA ASP A 105 -21.18 -15.08 21.81
C ASP A 105 -20.09 -15.61 20.86
N VAL A 106 -20.43 -15.83 19.58
CA VAL A 106 -19.46 -16.32 18.58
C VAL A 106 -18.34 -15.30 18.32
N TYR A 107 -18.68 -14.01 18.23
CA TYR A 107 -17.67 -12.97 18.00
C TYR A 107 -16.82 -12.66 19.24
N ARG A 108 -17.37 -12.82 20.45
CA ARG A 108 -16.58 -12.69 21.69
C ARG A 108 -15.57 -13.81 21.86
N ASN A 109 -15.89 -15.04 21.44
CA ASN A 109 -14.97 -16.17 21.59
C ASN A 109 -13.76 -16.08 20.65
N VAL A 110 -13.94 -15.57 19.43
CA VAL A 110 -12.83 -15.40 18.46
C VAL A 110 -11.84 -14.34 18.93
N ALA A 111 -12.31 -13.24 19.52
CA ALA A 111 -11.45 -12.18 20.02
C ALA A 111 -10.69 -12.56 21.31
N VAL A 112 -11.20 -13.53 22.08
CA VAL A 112 -10.60 -13.95 23.37
C VAL A 112 -9.65 -15.15 23.21
N GLN A 113 -9.88 -16.06 22.26
CA GLN A 113 -9.05 -17.27 22.09
C GLN A 113 -7.67 -17.04 21.44
N SER A 114 -7.38 -15.82 20.96
CA SER A 114 -6.05 -15.45 20.44
C SER A 114 -4.99 -15.24 21.54
N ALA A 115 -5.42 -15.15 22.80
CA ALA A 115 -4.51 -15.05 23.94
C ALA A 115 -4.67 -16.27 24.85
N VAL A 116 -3.54 -16.96 25.10
CA VAL A 116 -3.29 -17.90 26.20
C VAL A 116 -3.44 -19.40 25.90
N ARG A 117 -2.27 -19.96 25.54
CA ARG A 117 -1.63 -21.22 26.00
C ARG A 117 -2.13 -22.59 25.56
N ALA A 118 -1.09 -23.40 25.30
CA ALA A 118 -1.04 -24.77 24.82
C ALA A 118 -1.05 -25.82 25.98
N PRO A 119 -0.58 -27.05 25.76
CA PRO A 119 -1.34 -28.28 25.55
C PRO A 119 -1.32 -29.22 26.78
N THR A 120 -2.31 -30.12 26.93
CA THR A 120 -2.09 -31.45 27.56
C THR A 120 -3.33 -32.36 27.44
N LYS A 121 -3.10 -33.56 26.87
CA LYS A 121 -3.82 -34.85 27.09
C LYS A 121 -3.81 -35.23 28.59
N PRO A 122 -4.48 -36.31 29.10
CA PRO A 122 -5.01 -37.51 28.42
C PRO A 122 -6.42 -37.91 28.96
N SER A 123 -7.03 -39.02 28.54
CA SER A 123 -6.67 -40.37 28.98
C SER A 123 -6.43 -41.35 27.85
#